data_AF-A0A9E2NUH5-F1
#
_entry.id   AF-A0A9E2NUH5-F1
#
_cell.length_a   1.000
_cell.length_b   1.000
_cell.length_c   1.000
_cell.angle_alpha   90.00
_cell.angle_beta   90.00
_cell.angle_gamma   90.00
#
_symmetry.space_group_name_H-M   'P 1'
#
loop_
_entity.id
_entity.type
_entity.pdbx_description
1 polymer ?
#
loop_
_entity_poly.entity_id
_entity_poly.type
_entity_poly.pdbx_seq_one_letter_code
_entity_poly.pdbx_strand_id
1 'polypeptide(L)'
;MTTIKEIAQESGYSSATVSRLLNNDPNLSITADTKNKILEIANKLGYWKDHQEKKIRPTIALLYRVNHEEQLQDEYFTSLKQALISTVENESLQMKTFYDTDDLIKHASLFQGFIGVGAAPIENETLKKLHEVLPNGVFVDTNPAPELFDSIRPNLTLT
;
A
#
# COMPACT_ATOMS: atom_id res chain seq x y z
N MET A 1 -10.59 18.75 12.56
CA MET A 1 -9.37 18.15 13.11
C MET A 1 -9.73 16.82 13.71
N THR A 2 -9.19 15.75 13.16
CA THR A 2 -9.45 14.38 13.61
C THR A 2 -8.71 14.09 14.91
N THR A 3 -9.39 13.50 15.87
CA THR A 3 -8.88 13.24 17.22
C THR A 3 -8.55 11.76 17.43
N ILE A 4 -7.63 11.48 18.36
CA ILE A 4 -7.31 10.12 18.82
C ILE A 4 -8.56 9.38 19.33
N LYS A 5 -9.50 10.11 19.95
CA LYS A 5 -10.73 9.54 20.49
C LYS A 5 -11.68 9.05 19.39
N GLU A 6 -11.79 9.78 18.29
CA GLU A 6 -12.58 9.38 17.12
C GLU A 6 -11.98 8.13 16.46
N ILE A 7 -10.66 8.10 16.28
CA ILE A 7 -9.95 6.93 15.72
C ILE A 7 -10.13 5.71 16.62
N ALA A 8 -10.02 5.88 17.95
CA ALA A 8 -10.23 4.81 18.93
C ALA A 8 -11.66 4.25 18.85
N GLN A 9 -12.65 5.14 18.78
CA GLN A 9 -14.07 4.75 18.68
C GLN A 9 -14.37 3.97 17.39
N GLU A 10 -13.89 4.44 16.24
CA GLU A 10 -14.18 3.78 14.94
C GLU A 10 -13.33 2.51 14.73
N SER A 11 -12.10 2.46 15.25
CA SER A 11 -11.26 1.25 15.16
C SER A 11 -11.65 0.16 16.17
N GLY A 12 -12.33 0.54 17.27
CA GLY A 12 -12.72 -0.37 18.36
C GLY A 12 -11.61 -0.65 19.38
N TYR A 13 -10.55 0.16 19.41
CA TYR A 13 -9.42 0.03 20.34
C TYR A 13 -9.39 1.16 21.36
N SER A 14 -8.61 1.00 22.43
CA SER A 14 -8.47 2.04 23.45
C SER A 14 -7.73 3.27 22.91
N SER A 15 -8.09 4.48 23.38
CA SER A 15 -7.37 5.72 23.05
C SER A 15 -5.89 5.65 23.44
N ALA A 16 -5.54 4.90 24.49
CA ALA A 16 -4.15 4.67 24.88
C ALA A 16 -3.38 3.87 23.82
N THR A 17 -3.96 2.77 23.32
CA THR A 17 -3.37 1.96 22.25
C THR A 17 -3.17 2.79 20.98
N VAL A 18 -4.21 3.51 20.54
CA VAL A 18 -4.15 4.37 19.35
C VAL A 18 -3.10 5.47 19.52
N SER A 19 -3.09 6.18 20.65
CA SER A 19 -2.10 7.23 20.92
C SER A 19 -0.67 6.69 20.88
N ARG A 20 -0.40 5.57 21.54
CA ARG A 20 0.93 4.95 21.57
C ARG A 20 1.36 4.52 20.17
N LEU A 21 0.45 3.97 19.36
CA LEU A 21 0.75 3.59 17.98
C LEU A 21 1.07 4.81 17.12
N LEU A 22 0.20 5.82 17.12
CA LEU A 22 0.35 7.02 16.28
C LEU A 22 1.57 7.87 16.70
N ASN A 23 2.06 7.69 17.93
CA ASN A 23 3.32 8.29 18.40
C ASN A 23 4.55 7.38 18.20
N ASN A 24 4.40 6.25 17.51
CA ASN A 24 5.47 5.28 17.21
C ASN A 24 6.19 4.78 18.48
N ASP A 25 5.44 4.43 19.53
CA ASP A 25 5.98 3.87 20.77
C ASP A 25 6.65 2.50 20.50
N PRO A 26 7.98 2.35 20.71
CA PRO A 26 8.70 1.12 20.43
C PRO A 26 8.33 -0.04 21.37
N ASN A 27 7.69 0.26 22.52
CA ASN A 27 7.27 -0.74 23.51
C ASN A 27 5.81 -1.15 23.34
N LEU A 28 5.12 -0.69 22.29
CA LEU A 28 3.75 -1.10 22.01
C LEU A 28 3.76 -2.47 21.30
N SER A 29 3.27 -3.51 21.98
CA SER A 29 3.06 -4.82 21.39
C SER A 29 1.61 -4.96 20.93
N ILE A 30 1.39 -4.94 19.61
CA ILE A 30 0.10 -5.18 18.95
C ILE A 30 0.32 -6.05 17.71
N THR A 31 -0.72 -6.74 17.26
CA THR A 31 -0.67 -7.51 16.01
C THR A 31 -0.58 -6.59 14.79
N ALA A 32 -0.09 -7.11 13.67
CA ALA A 32 -0.09 -6.39 12.40
C ALA A 32 -1.50 -5.99 11.98
N ASP A 33 -2.50 -6.85 12.17
CA ASP A 33 -3.90 -6.54 11.89
C ASP A 33 -4.41 -5.35 12.70
N THR A 34 -4.08 -5.32 14.00
CA THR A 34 -4.45 -4.21 14.89
C THR A 34 -3.81 -2.90 14.43
N LYS A 35 -2.52 -2.96 14.08
CA LYS A 35 -1.79 -1.80 13.54
C LYS A 35 -2.45 -1.32 12.24
N ASN A 36 -2.69 -2.22 11.30
CA ASN A 36 -3.26 -1.92 9.99
C ASN A 36 -4.63 -1.28 10.11
N LYS A 37 -5.52 -1.87 10.93
CA LYS A 37 -6.85 -1.33 11.18
C LYS A 37 -6.82 0.08 11.76
N ILE A 38 -5.95 0.35 12.72
CA ILE A 38 -5.84 1.71 13.30
C ILE A 38 -5.30 2.71 12.26
N LEU A 39 -4.29 2.34 11.48
CA LEU A 39 -3.72 3.22 10.44
C LEU A 39 -4.70 3.48 9.31
N GLU A 40 -5.49 2.49 8.91
CA GLU A 40 -6.54 2.60 7.90
C GLU A 40 -7.63 3.58 8.34
N ILE A 41 -8.16 3.43 9.55
CA ILE A 41 -9.17 4.34 10.11
C ILE A 41 -8.60 5.75 10.28
N ALA A 42 -7.36 5.88 10.76
CA ALA A 42 -6.70 7.18 10.84
C ALA A 42 -6.60 7.86 9.46
N ASN A 43 -6.25 7.10 8.42
CA ASN A 43 -6.19 7.59 7.05
C ASN A 43 -7.57 8.01 6.52
N LYS A 44 -8.59 7.16 6.71
CA LYS A 44 -9.98 7.42 6.31
C LYS A 44 -10.54 8.69 6.93
N LEU A 45 -10.22 8.92 8.21
CA LEU A 45 -10.61 10.14 8.93
C LEU A 45 -9.72 11.35 8.61
N GLY A 46 -8.74 11.23 7.71
CA GLY A 46 -7.87 12.34 7.31
C GLY A 46 -6.88 12.79 8.39
N TYR A 47 -6.55 11.93 9.36
CA TYR A 47 -5.67 12.25 10.49
C TYR A 47 -4.32 12.84 10.05
N TRP A 48 -3.73 12.29 8.98
CA TRP A 48 -2.40 12.65 8.49
C TRP A 48 -2.32 14.04 7.87
N LYS A 49 -3.45 14.59 7.39
CA LYS A 49 -3.51 15.95 6.82
C LYS A 49 -3.26 17.02 7.88
N ASP A 50 -3.76 16.77 9.09
CA ASP A 50 -3.63 17.68 10.24
C ASP A 50 -2.39 17.40 11.10
N HIS A 51 -1.68 16.28 10.87
CA HIS A 51 -0.59 15.78 11.74
C HIS A 51 0.64 15.35 10.94
N GLN A 52 1.17 16.23 10.09
CA GLN A 52 2.30 15.94 9.22
C GLN A 52 3.61 15.67 9.99
N GLU A 53 3.74 16.09 11.24
CA GLU A 53 4.91 15.86 12.08
C GLU A 53 5.05 14.41 12.56
N LYS A 54 4.00 13.59 12.41
CA LYS A 54 4.01 12.20 12.86
C LYS A 54 4.92 11.33 11.99
N LYS A 55 5.77 10.56 12.67
CA LYS A 55 6.78 9.67 12.06
C LYS A 55 6.18 8.39 11.48
N ILE A 56 5.12 7.88 12.09
CA ILE A 56 4.38 6.73 11.56
C ILE A 56 3.35 7.24 10.55
N ARG A 57 3.33 6.64 9.37
CA ARG A 57 2.39 6.91 8.28
C ARG A 57 2.02 5.57 7.64
N PRO A 58 0.86 5.46 6.98
CA PRO A 58 0.56 4.26 6.23
C PRO A 58 1.59 4.09 5.12
N THR A 59 2.04 2.86 4.93
CA THR A 59 3.03 2.50 3.93
C THR A 59 2.38 1.60 2.88
N ILE A 60 2.54 1.97 1.62
CA ILE A 60 2.08 1.23 0.45
C ILE A 60 3.28 0.53 -0.20
N ALA A 61 3.13 -0.74 -0.54
CA ALA A 61 4.14 -1.44 -1.33
C ALA A 61 3.95 -1.13 -2.83
N LEU A 62 5.05 -0.95 -3.55
CA LEU A 62 5.05 -0.93 -5.02
C LEU A 62 5.69 -2.22 -5.51
N LEU A 63 4.89 -3.14 -6.04
CA LEU A 63 5.38 -4.33 -6.71
C LEU A 63 5.69 -3.97 -8.17
N TYR A 64 6.96 -3.69 -8.45
CA TYR A 64 7.45 -3.22 -9.74
C TYR A 64 8.11 -4.35 -10.53
N ARG A 65 7.33 -4.96 -11.42
CA ARG A 65 7.58 -6.19 -12.17
C ARG A 65 7.73 -5.90 -13.67
N VAL A 66 8.61 -4.96 -14.00
CA VAL A 66 8.89 -4.53 -15.38
C VAL A 66 10.16 -5.24 -15.87
N ASN A 67 10.09 -5.88 -17.05
CA ASN A 67 11.25 -6.50 -17.68
C ASN A 67 12.01 -5.44 -18.49
N HIS A 68 13.29 -5.24 -18.19
CA HIS A 68 14.16 -4.21 -18.78
C HIS A 68 14.66 -4.54 -20.21
N GLU A 69 13.97 -5.38 -20.97
CA GLU A 69 14.48 -5.88 -22.26
C GLU A 69 14.24 -4.91 -23.44
N GLU A 70 13.42 -3.86 -23.28
CA GLU A 70 13.15 -2.87 -24.32
C GLU A 70 13.26 -1.43 -23.79
N GLN A 71 14.20 -0.64 -24.33
CA GLN A 71 14.49 0.74 -23.91
C GLN A 71 13.26 1.69 -23.87
N LEU A 72 12.25 1.48 -24.72
CA LEU A 72 11.04 2.29 -24.75
C LEU A 72 10.04 1.92 -23.65
N GLN A 73 9.99 0.64 -23.23
CA GLN A 73 9.19 0.23 -22.08
C GLN A 73 9.75 0.86 -20.79
N ASP A 74 11.08 1.02 -20.71
CA ASP A 74 11.73 1.58 -19.52
C ASP A 74 11.34 3.04 -19.24
N GLU A 75 11.17 3.91 -20.25
CA GLU A 75 10.85 5.33 -20.00
C GLU A 75 9.42 5.51 -19.48
N TYR A 76 8.44 4.84 -20.10
CA TYR A 76 7.04 4.85 -19.63
C TYR A 76 6.93 4.38 -18.17
N PHE A 77 7.48 3.20 -17.86
CA PHE A 77 7.36 2.64 -16.52
C PHE A 77 8.19 3.42 -15.49
N THR A 78 9.31 4.04 -15.90
CA THR A 78 10.08 4.94 -15.04
C THR A 78 9.27 6.19 -14.68
N SER A 79 8.65 6.84 -15.67
CA SER A 79 7.77 7.99 -15.42
C SER A 79 6.57 7.61 -14.56
N LEU A 80 5.95 6.46 -14.82
CA LEU A 80 4.84 5.95 -14.00
C LEU A 80 5.27 5.73 -12.54
N LYS A 81 6.42 5.08 -12.33
CA LYS A 81 6.98 4.85 -10.98
C LYS A 81 7.22 6.17 -10.26
N GLN A 82 7.82 7.16 -10.92
CA GLN A 82 8.04 8.49 -10.35
C GLN A 82 6.72 9.16 -9.97
N ALA A 83 5.72 9.14 -10.87
CA ALA A 83 4.40 9.71 -10.61
C ALA A 83 3.71 9.04 -9.41
N LEU A 84 3.79 7.72 -9.28
CA LEU A 84 3.25 6.96 -8.14
C LEU A 84 3.93 7.35 -6.83
N ILE A 85 5.27 7.41 -6.81
CA ILE A 85 6.03 7.81 -5.61
C ILE A 85 5.65 9.23 -5.19
N SER A 86 5.67 10.19 -6.13
CA SER A 86 5.32 11.58 -5.83
C SER A 86 3.87 11.74 -5.35
N THR A 87 2.92 10.97 -5.91
CA THR A 87 1.52 11.00 -5.48
C THR A 87 1.36 10.49 -4.05
N VAL A 88 2.00 9.38 -3.70
CA VAL A 88 1.94 8.81 -2.35
C VAL A 88 2.58 9.75 -1.33
N GLU A 89 3.70 10.39 -1.67
CA GLU A 89 4.34 11.39 -0.80
C GLU A 89 3.44 12.62 -0.57
N ASN A 90 2.77 13.12 -1.62
CA ASN A 90 1.84 14.25 -1.53
C ASN A 90 0.62 13.94 -0.65
N GLU A 91 0.14 12.70 -0.66
CA GLU A 91 -0.94 12.23 0.22
C GLU A 91 -0.46 11.90 1.64
N SER A 92 0.77 12.28 1.98
CA SER A 92 1.37 12.04 3.30
C SER A 92 1.49 10.56 3.68
N LEU A 93 1.60 9.69 2.68
CA LEU A 93 1.86 8.26 2.82
C LEU A 93 3.34 7.94 2.56
N GLN A 94 3.72 6.68 2.71
CA GLN A 94 5.06 6.18 2.36
C GLN A 94 4.96 5.09 1.29
N MET A 95 5.99 4.98 0.45
CA MET A 95 6.10 3.90 -0.54
C MET A 95 7.39 3.10 -0.34
N LYS A 96 7.32 1.78 -0.46
CA LYS A 96 8.51 0.92 -0.59
C LYS A 96 8.40 0.04 -1.84
N THR A 97 9.43 0.03 -2.67
CA THR A 97 9.46 -0.79 -3.88
C THR A 97 9.93 -2.21 -3.59
N PHE A 98 9.27 -3.17 -4.23
CA PHE A 98 9.60 -4.59 -4.31
C PHE A 98 9.68 -4.97 -5.79
N TYR A 99 10.65 -5.79 -6.16
CA TYR A 99 10.79 -6.31 -7.53
C TYR A 99 10.42 -7.79 -7.63
N ASP A 100 10.27 -8.43 -6.48
CA ASP A 100 9.92 -9.84 -6.33
C ASP A 100 8.66 -9.98 -5.48
N THR A 101 7.77 -10.88 -5.89
CA THR A 101 6.47 -11.06 -5.24
C THR A 101 6.61 -11.79 -3.91
N ASP A 102 7.52 -12.76 -3.80
CA ASP A 102 7.73 -13.51 -2.55
C ASP A 102 8.37 -12.63 -1.47
N ASP A 103 9.27 -11.70 -1.84
CA ASP A 103 9.80 -10.71 -0.91
C ASP A 103 8.73 -9.76 -0.38
N LEU A 104 7.76 -9.36 -1.22
CA LEU A 104 6.60 -8.60 -0.76
C LEU A 104 5.73 -9.43 0.20
N ILE A 105 5.41 -10.67 -0.15
CA ILE A 105 4.62 -11.58 0.71
C ILE A 105 5.26 -11.71 2.10
N LYS A 106 6.59 -11.91 2.15
CA LYS A 106 7.33 -12.04 3.42
C LYS A 106 7.21 -10.82 4.33
N HIS A 107 7.05 -9.63 3.76
CA HIS A 107 6.99 -8.36 4.49
C HIS A 107 5.59 -7.72 4.49
N ALA A 108 4.56 -8.42 3.99
CA ALA A 108 3.22 -7.91 3.76
C ALA A 108 2.60 -7.20 4.98
N SER A 109 2.86 -7.73 6.17
CA SER A 109 2.36 -7.19 7.45
C SER A 109 2.81 -5.75 7.76
N LEU A 110 3.80 -5.23 7.05
CA LEU A 110 4.29 -3.86 7.19
C LEU A 110 3.48 -2.85 6.36
N PHE A 111 2.68 -3.30 5.40
CA PHE A 111 1.99 -2.46 4.43
C PHE A 111 0.47 -2.51 4.61
N GLN A 112 -0.22 -1.43 4.25
CA GLN A 112 -1.68 -1.36 4.28
C GLN A 112 -2.31 -1.73 2.92
N GLY A 113 -1.50 -1.78 1.88
CA GLY A 113 -1.86 -2.23 0.54
C GLY A 113 -0.68 -2.19 -0.41
N PHE A 114 -0.90 -2.56 -1.66
CA PHE A 114 0.12 -2.47 -2.71
C PHE A 114 -0.42 -1.97 -4.04
N ILE A 115 0.47 -1.45 -4.86
CA ILE A 115 0.26 -1.15 -6.28
C ILE A 115 1.17 -2.07 -7.09
N GLY A 116 0.60 -2.85 -8.00
CA GLY A 116 1.32 -3.70 -8.93
C GLY A 116 1.53 -3.03 -10.28
N VAL A 117 2.76 -2.97 -10.76
CA VAL A 117 3.13 -2.37 -12.06
C VAL A 117 4.00 -3.34 -12.83
N GLY A 118 3.78 -3.44 -14.14
CA GLY A 118 4.62 -4.21 -15.06
C GLY A 118 3.97 -5.50 -15.53
N ALA A 119 4.49 -6.01 -16.65
CA ALA A 119 3.89 -7.11 -17.40
C ALA A 119 4.50 -8.49 -17.08
N ALA A 120 5.49 -8.58 -16.20
CA ALA A 120 6.12 -9.86 -15.90
C ALA A 120 5.10 -10.80 -15.22
N PRO A 121 4.84 -12.00 -15.78
CA PRO A 121 3.75 -12.87 -15.34
C PRO A 121 3.96 -13.42 -13.93
N ILE A 122 2.95 -13.29 -13.07
CA ILE A 122 2.95 -13.84 -11.70
C ILE A 122 2.09 -15.10 -11.70
N GLU A 123 2.58 -16.18 -11.09
CA GLU A 123 1.81 -17.41 -10.95
C GLU A 123 0.55 -17.19 -10.10
N ASN A 124 -0.56 -17.83 -10.50
CA ASN A 124 -1.85 -17.68 -9.80
C ASN A 124 -1.78 -18.08 -8.31
N GLU A 125 -1.04 -19.15 -8.00
CA GLU A 125 -0.86 -19.58 -6.61
C GLU A 125 -0.10 -18.52 -5.78
N THR A 126 0.85 -17.81 -6.39
CA THR A 126 1.55 -16.69 -5.73
C THR A 126 0.61 -15.49 -5.54
N LEU A 127 -0.26 -15.20 -6.51
CA LEU A 127 -1.28 -14.14 -6.38
C LEU A 127 -2.27 -14.44 -5.25
N LYS A 128 -2.70 -15.70 -5.09
CA LYS A 128 -3.55 -16.12 -3.96
C LYS A 128 -2.84 -15.92 -2.62
N LYS A 129 -1.59 -16.38 -2.50
CA LYS A 129 -0.78 -16.17 -1.28
C LYS A 129 -0.62 -14.68 -0.96
N LEU A 130 -0.37 -13.85 -1.97
CA LEU A 130 -0.31 -12.40 -1.81
C LEU A 130 -1.64 -11.85 -1.30
N HIS A 131 -2.77 -12.28 -1.86
CA HIS A 131 -4.09 -11.83 -1.44
C HIS A 131 -4.41 -12.22 0.02
N GLU A 132 -4.01 -13.42 0.45
CA GLU A 132 -4.20 -13.87 1.84
C GLU A 132 -3.52 -12.96 2.87
N VAL A 133 -2.33 -12.42 2.55
CA VAL A 133 -1.53 -11.62 3.48
C VAL A 133 -1.63 -10.11 3.25
N LEU A 134 -2.02 -9.68 2.05
CA LEU A 134 -2.14 -8.29 1.64
C LEU A 134 -3.26 -8.13 0.59
N PRO A 135 -4.54 -8.22 1.02
CA PRO A 135 -5.69 -8.27 0.11
C PRO A 135 -5.94 -6.94 -0.64
N ASN A 136 -5.50 -5.82 -0.07
CA ASN A 136 -5.71 -4.49 -0.65
C ASN A 136 -4.66 -4.22 -1.74
N GLY A 137 -4.95 -4.67 -2.96
CA GLY A 137 -4.06 -4.53 -4.12
C GLY A 137 -4.75 -3.91 -5.32
N VAL A 138 -4.03 -3.03 -6.02
CA VAL A 138 -4.44 -2.49 -7.33
C VAL A 138 -3.34 -2.72 -8.35
N PHE A 139 -3.66 -3.37 -9.47
CA PHE A 139 -2.75 -3.49 -10.61
C PHE A 139 -2.95 -2.36 -11.62
N VAL A 140 -1.86 -1.80 -12.13
CA VAL A 140 -1.86 -0.77 -13.17
C VAL A 140 -1.44 -1.41 -14.49
N ASP A 141 -2.18 -1.11 -15.56
CA ASP A 141 -2.09 -1.62 -16.94
C ASP A 141 -2.35 -3.12 -17.12
N THR A 142 -2.15 -3.93 -16.08
CA THR A 142 -2.42 -5.37 -16.09
C THR A 142 -3.61 -5.73 -15.22
N ASN A 143 -4.16 -6.91 -15.44
CA ASN A 143 -5.22 -7.49 -14.61
C ASN A 143 -4.97 -8.98 -14.42
N PRO A 144 -3.94 -9.37 -13.64
CA PRO A 144 -3.46 -10.74 -13.59
C PRO A 144 -4.38 -11.69 -12.79
N ALA A 145 -5.20 -11.16 -11.88
CA ALA A 145 -6.15 -11.91 -11.06
C ALA A 145 -7.39 -11.05 -10.74
N PRO A 146 -8.32 -10.87 -11.70
CA PRO A 146 -9.50 -9.99 -11.57
C PRO A 146 -10.44 -10.37 -10.41
N GLU A 147 -10.39 -11.61 -9.95
CA GLU A 147 -11.17 -12.12 -8.84
C GLU A 147 -10.54 -11.83 -7.47
N LEU A 148 -9.27 -11.42 -7.43
CA LEU A 148 -8.51 -11.17 -6.19
C LEU A 148 -8.19 -9.69 -5.98
N PHE A 149 -7.98 -8.92 -7.06
CA PHE A 149 -7.48 -7.56 -6.99
C PHE A 149 -8.16 -6.63 -7.98
N ASP A 150 -8.19 -5.34 -7.64
CA ASP A 150 -8.64 -4.30 -8.54
C ASP A 150 -7.58 -4.02 -9.62
N SER A 151 -8.01 -3.46 -10.75
CA SER A 151 -7.09 -2.99 -11.78
C SER A 151 -7.53 -1.70 -12.46
N ILE A 152 -6.55 -0.88 -12.86
CA ILE A 152 -6.72 0.32 -13.67
C ILE A 152 -6.02 0.06 -14.99
N ARG A 153 -6.76 0.09 -16.10
CA ARG A 153 -6.21 -0.18 -17.43
C ARG A 153 -6.65 0.88 -18.44
N PRO A 154 -5.75 1.36 -19.31
CA PRO A 154 -6.14 2.22 -20.41
C PRO A 154 -7.00 1.43 -21.40
N ASN A 155 -7.98 2.11 -22.02
CA ASN A 155 -8.72 1.52 -23.12
C ASN A 155 -7.89 1.60 -24.41
N LEU A 156 -7.10 0.56 -24.67
CA LEU A 156 -6.23 0.47 -25.85
C LEU A 156 -6.96 -0.02 -27.11
N THR A 157 -8.27 -0.32 -27.04
CA THR A 157 -9.05 -0.77 -28.21
C THR A 157 -9.52 0.37 -29.11
N LEU A 158 -9.20 1.62 -28.76
CA LEU A 158 -9.57 2.84 -29.50
C LEU A 158 -8.41 3.47 -30.28
N THR A 159 -7.26 2.80 -30.36
CA THR A 159 -6.14 3.11 -31.27
C THR A 159 -6.16 2.19 -32.47
#